data_AF-A0A4Q2DK49-F1
#
_entry.id   AF-A0A4Q2DK49-F1
#
_cell.length_a   1.000
_cell.length_b   1.000
_cell.length_c   1.000
_cell.angle_alpha   90.00
_cell.angle_beta   90.00
_cell.angle_gamma   90.00
#
_symmetry.space_group_name_H-M   'P 1'
#
loop_
_entity.id
_entity.type
_entity.pdbx_description
1 polymer ?
#
loop_
_entity_poly.entity_id
_entity_poly.type
_entity_poly.pdbx_seq_one_letter_code
_entity_poly.pdbx_strand_id
1 'polypeptide(L)'
;MGDSPMDEQPSSFRGHDMRVVDTMSVTRVPTTLCAGRDICINANRPSSEASYPSATRPVVANSPSPYHHWGDSGSTSSFNQLPWPSGPLETEQNFHMRDLRYTSIGVANNVTVNTQPAMRPWIDGWERLLAHAAPNALHDSNARYDPPKCDEDTRVEVIRELTNWIEDRESPQRLLCMTGAAGSGKSALQQTMAEYCSKSNILGSAYFFAAADPTRNTTSSLIPTVAYQLGQRNPGLKEYIGSAVEEDELIFSKSLLSQMNALICNPVRRLRASGKLDLASFRYVILIDGLDECKGEDRQAEILKAVQECLLDEDLPFRIFISSRPEWAIHSALEPGGELNELAYHIQLSDQYDATADIRRYLQRSFRELGLRSRDPRARSPGWFSKEDIERHPYYRSSVPCAVTSRLVYRKSHSHLPHIS
;
A
#
# COMPACT_ATOMS: atom_id res chain seq x y z
N MET A 1 -19.80 -61.84 53.91
CA MET A 1 -18.78 -61.45 54.90
C MET A 1 -17.83 -60.57 54.10
N GLY A 2 -17.95 -59.25 54.11
CA GLY A 2 -17.92 -58.35 55.27
C GLY A 2 -16.46 -57.92 55.48
N ASP A 3 -16.07 -56.65 55.61
CA ASP A 3 -16.81 -55.39 55.75
C ASP A 3 -16.00 -54.20 55.16
N SER A 4 -16.64 -53.04 54.97
CA SER A 4 -15.97 -51.71 54.92
C SER A 4 -16.05 -51.08 56.33
N PRO A 5 -15.26 -50.06 56.77
CA PRO A 5 -15.27 -48.71 56.17
C PRO A 5 -14.02 -47.79 56.42
N MET A 6 -14.19 -46.49 56.09
CA MET A 6 -13.60 -45.26 56.66
C MET A 6 -12.57 -44.46 55.84
N ASP A 7 -12.97 -43.22 55.54
CA ASP A 7 -12.15 -42.06 55.18
C ASP A 7 -11.40 -41.48 56.39
N GLU A 8 -10.30 -40.76 56.15
CA GLU A 8 -9.86 -39.66 57.02
C GLU A 8 -9.11 -38.56 56.23
N GLN A 9 -9.35 -37.29 56.58
CA GLN A 9 -8.65 -36.12 55.99
C GLN A 9 -7.25 -35.94 56.61
N PRO A 10 -6.46 -34.96 56.11
CA PRO A 10 -6.06 -33.91 57.07
C PRO A 10 -6.14 -32.47 56.52
N SER A 11 -5.90 -31.53 57.44
CA SER A 11 -6.26 -30.12 57.38
C SER A 11 -5.07 -29.15 57.25
N SER A 12 -5.40 -27.85 57.13
CA SER A 12 -4.51 -26.69 56.98
C SER A 12 -3.63 -26.36 58.22
N PHE A 13 -2.41 -25.80 58.02
CA PHE A 13 -2.12 -24.35 58.17
C PHE A 13 -0.60 -23.97 58.13
N ARG A 14 -0.32 -22.74 57.66
CA ARG A 14 0.95 -21.95 57.76
C ARG A 14 2.18 -22.53 57.01
N GLY A 15 2.99 -21.76 56.30
CA GLY A 15 3.07 -20.30 56.13
C GLY A 15 4.47 -19.80 56.47
N HIS A 16 5.22 -19.31 55.48
CA HIS A 16 6.53 -18.66 55.64
C HIS A 16 6.73 -17.57 54.56
N ASP A 17 7.37 -16.47 54.95
CA ASP A 17 7.63 -15.30 54.12
C ASP A 17 8.50 -15.59 52.88
N MET A 18 8.19 -14.90 51.78
CA MET A 18 9.23 -14.43 50.87
C MET A 18 8.99 -12.97 50.50
N ARG A 19 10.06 -12.19 50.56
CA ARG A 19 10.03 -10.72 50.62
C ARG A 19 9.65 -10.11 49.27
N VAL A 20 8.79 -9.10 49.31
CA VAL A 20 8.72 -8.09 48.26
C VAL A 20 10.08 -7.41 48.15
N VAL A 21 10.62 -7.33 46.94
CA VAL A 21 11.78 -6.50 46.60
C VAL A 21 11.32 -5.54 45.53
N ASP A 22 11.51 -4.24 45.78
CA ASP A 22 10.93 -3.16 44.97
C ASP A 22 11.34 -3.22 43.50
N THR A 23 10.37 -2.96 42.62
CA THR A 23 10.59 -2.69 41.20
C THR A 23 11.37 -1.40 41.05
N MET A 24 12.70 -1.51 40.90
CA MET A 24 13.55 -0.36 40.60
C MET A 24 13.09 0.36 39.33
N SER A 25 12.84 1.65 39.50
CA SER A 25 12.46 2.59 38.46
C SER A 25 13.58 2.76 37.42
N VAL A 26 13.40 2.16 36.24
CA VAL A 26 14.25 2.48 35.09
C VAL A 26 13.88 3.87 34.58
N THR A 27 14.75 4.84 34.90
CA THR A 27 14.66 6.22 34.46
C THR A 27 14.66 6.31 32.93
N ARG A 28 13.66 7.01 32.38
CA ARG A 28 13.67 7.40 30.96
C ARG A 28 14.89 8.28 30.71
N VAL A 29 15.81 7.84 29.86
CA VAL A 29 16.84 8.70 29.26
C VAL A 29 16.17 9.50 28.14
N PRO A 30 16.08 10.84 28.22
CA PRO A 30 15.56 11.64 27.12
C PRO A 30 16.61 11.79 26.03
N THR A 31 16.40 11.18 24.87
CA THR A 31 17.20 11.45 23.66
C THR A 31 16.79 12.79 23.05
N THR A 32 17.34 13.86 23.62
CA THR A 32 17.22 15.22 23.08
C THR A 32 18.01 15.32 21.77
N LEU A 33 17.36 15.15 20.62
CA LEU A 33 17.97 15.53 19.34
C LEU A 33 17.86 17.06 19.18
N CYS A 34 19.00 17.74 19.18
CA CYS A 34 19.04 19.18 18.98
C CYS A 34 18.73 19.53 17.51
N ALA A 35 17.62 20.21 17.28
CA ALA A 35 17.37 20.94 16.04
C ALA A 35 17.75 22.41 16.23
N GLY A 36 18.53 22.95 15.30
CA GLY A 36 18.75 24.39 15.12
C GLY A 36 19.07 24.62 13.64
N ARG A 37 18.66 25.74 13.01
CA ARG A 37 17.92 26.91 13.49
C ARG A 37 16.94 27.38 12.40
N ASP A 38 16.02 28.26 12.81
CA ASP A 38 15.29 29.31 12.06
C ASP A 38 13.85 29.37 12.63
N ILE A 39 13.42 30.33 13.46
CA ILE A 39 13.33 31.80 13.27
C ILE A 39 12.58 32.08 11.95
N CYS A 40 11.30 32.44 11.87
CA CYS A 40 10.31 33.03 12.79
C CYS A 40 8.88 32.58 12.36
N ILE A 41 7.73 32.95 12.96
CA ILE A 41 7.40 34.00 13.95
C ILE A 41 6.31 33.53 14.96
N ASN A 42 5.71 34.44 15.71
CA ASN A 42 4.72 34.20 16.80
C ASN A 42 3.29 34.65 16.39
N ALA A 43 2.25 33.91 16.79
CA ALA A 43 0.86 34.42 16.84
C ALA A 43 0.05 33.67 17.93
N ASN A 44 -0.59 34.43 18.82
CA ASN A 44 -1.31 33.91 19.99
C ASN A 44 -2.77 33.49 19.69
N ARG A 45 -3.21 32.39 20.32
CA ARG A 45 -4.45 32.17 21.14
C ARG A 45 -5.68 33.11 20.99
N PRO A 46 -6.90 32.68 21.42
CA PRO A 46 -7.44 31.31 21.56
C PRO A 46 -8.97 31.15 21.26
N SER A 47 -9.44 29.89 21.33
CA SER A 47 -10.78 29.37 21.74
C SER A 47 -12.02 30.28 21.89
N SER A 48 -13.16 29.79 21.36
CA SER A 48 -14.48 29.92 22.01
C SER A 48 -15.44 28.79 21.62
N GLU A 49 -16.03 28.13 22.60
CA GLU A 49 -17.18 27.21 22.44
C GLU A 49 -18.48 28.01 22.21
N ALA A 50 -19.46 27.46 21.48
CA ALA A 50 -20.86 27.90 21.58
C ALA A 50 -21.85 26.83 21.09
N SER A 51 -22.77 26.48 21.99
CA SER A 51 -23.84 25.48 21.90
C SER A 51 -24.96 25.75 20.88
N TYR A 52 -25.67 24.67 20.51
CA TYR A 52 -26.99 24.63 19.83
C TYR A 52 -28.10 25.41 20.58
N PRO A 53 -29.22 25.85 19.93
CA PRO A 53 -30.37 24.95 19.69
C PRO A 53 -31.20 25.15 18.39
N SER A 54 -32.10 24.18 18.20
CA SER A 54 -33.12 23.97 17.15
C SER A 54 -34.15 25.09 16.88
N ALA A 55 -34.80 25.09 15.70
CA ALA A 55 -36.25 24.75 15.57
C ALA A 55 -36.84 24.73 14.12
N THR A 56 -37.68 23.71 13.86
CA THR A 56 -38.93 23.68 13.02
C THR A 56 -38.97 23.92 11.49
N ARG A 57 -39.72 23.02 10.80
CA ARG A 57 -40.24 23.08 9.41
C ARG A 57 -41.56 23.90 9.32
N PRO A 58 -42.08 24.19 8.10
CA PRO A 58 -43.05 23.32 7.40
C PRO A 58 -42.63 23.03 5.92
N VAL A 59 -42.89 21.89 5.25
CA VAL A 59 -44.16 21.24 4.78
C VAL A 59 -44.94 22.21 3.86
N VAL A 60 -45.10 21.98 2.53
CA VAL A 60 -46.00 21.06 1.76
C VAL A 60 -45.37 20.92 0.34
N ALA A 61 -45.09 19.76 -0.28
CA ALA A 61 -45.91 18.65 -0.83
C ALA A 61 -46.52 18.83 -2.26
N ASN A 62 -46.11 17.91 -3.16
CA ASN A 62 -46.83 17.28 -4.28
C ASN A 62 -47.04 17.92 -5.69
N SER A 63 -46.20 17.46 -6.64
CA SER A 63 -46.58 16.67 -7.85
C SER A 63 -47.29 17.38 -9.06
N PRO A 64 -47.50 16.73 -10.24
CA PRO A 64 -46.53 16.84 -11.36
C PRO A 64 -47.10 16.97 -12.81
N SER A 65 -46.20 17.14 -13.80
CA SER A 65 -46.43 16.91 -15.26
C SER A 65 -47.32 17.93 -16.01
N PRO A 66 -47.39 17.96 -17.37
CA PRO A 66 -46.75 17.07 -18.36
C PRO A 66 -46.03 17.75 -19.56
N TYR A 67 -45.50 16.90 -20.45
CA TYR A 67 -44.93 17.20 -21.77
C TYR A 67 -45.82 18.04 -22.69
N HIS A 68 -45.21 18.87 -23.56
CA HIS A 68 -45.82 19.28 -24.84
C HIS A 68 -44.79 19.52 -25.96
N HIS A 69 -45.07 18.96 -27.14
CA HIS A 69 -44.41 19.28 -28.41
C HIS A 69 -44.79 20.67 -28.93
N TRP A 70 -43.82 21.42 -29.44
CA TRP A 70 -43.95 22.45 -30.47
C TRP A 70 -42.69 22.39 -31.35
N GLY A 71 -42.70 22.57 -32.68
CA GLY A 71 -43.80 23.00 -33.55
C GLY A 71 -43.42 24.30 -34.26
N ASP A 72 -42.82 24.20 -35.45
CA ASP A 72 -42.37 25.35 -36.24
C ASP A 72 -43.49 26.37 -36.49
N SER A 73 -43.21 27.64 -36.21
CA SER A 73 -43.88 28.77 -36.88
C SER A 73 -43.05 30.04 -36.72
N GLY A 74 -42.61 30.60 -37.85
CA GLY A 74 -41.93 31.90 -37.85
C GLY A 74 -42.90 33.04 -37.58
N SER A 75 -42.49 34.01 -36.76
CA SER A 75 -43.13 35.33 -36.73
C SER A 75 -42.07 36.42 -36.57
N THR A 76 -42.04 37.33 -37.54
CA THR A 76 -41.21 38.53 -37.52
C THR A 76 -41.84 39.58 -36.62
N SER A 77 -41.12 40.08 -35.62
CA SER A 77 -41.49 41.28 -34.87
C SER A 77 -40.37 42.33 -34.94
N SER A 78 -40.76 43.53 -35.35
CA SER A 78 -39.89 44.66 -35.68
C SER A 78 -39.43 45.43 -34.44
N PHE A 79 -38.13 45.71 -34.32
CA PHE A 79 -37.62 46.67 -33.35
C PHE A 79 -37.53 48.08 -33.92
N ASN A 80 -37.82 49.08 -33.09
CA ASN A 80 -37.99 50.48 -33.48
C ASN A 80 -36.70 51.11 -34.05
N GLN A 81 -36.88 51.95 -35.07
CA GLN A 81 -35.84 52.84 -35.58
C GLN A 81 -35.56 53.98 -34.58
N LEU A 82 -34.28 54.26 -34.35
CA LEU A 82 -33.77 55.56 -33.90
C LEU A 82 -32.83 56.11 -34.97
N PRO A 83 -32.76 57.43 -35.19
CA PRO A 83 -32.09 58.01 -36.34
C PRO A 83 -30.56 58.00 -36.18
N TRP A 84 -29.87 57.54 -37.23
CA TRP A 84 -28.42 57.64 -37.35
C TRP A 84 -27.99 59.04 -37.82
N PRO A 85 -26.91 59.63 -37.28
CA PRO A 85 -26.31 60.82 -37.86
C PRO A 85 -25.59 60.48 -39.17
N SER A 86 -25.83 61.28 -40.21
CA SER A 86 -25.25 61.09 -41.54
C SER A 86 -23.80 61.57 -41.62
N GLY A 87 -22.86 60.64 -41.81
CA GLY A 87 -21.46 60.92 -42.11
C GLY A 87 -20.71 59.64 -42.50
N PRO A 88 -19.80 59.67 -43.50
CA PRO A 88 -19.15 58.46 -44.00
C PRO A 88 -17.94 58.08 -43.15
N LEU A 89 -18.09 57.02 -42.36
CA LEU A 89 -16.98 56.32 -41.70
C LEU A 89 -17.17 54.82 -41.88
N GLU A 90 -16.25 54.18 -42.59
CA GLU A 90 -16.15 52.73 -42.66
C GLU A 90 -15.81 52.20 -41.26
N THR A 91 -16.76 51.50 -40.63
CA THR A 91 -16.52 50.81 -39.36
C THR A 91 -16.76 49.32 -39.55
N GLU A 92 -15.70 48.55 -39.80
CA GLU A 92 -15.73 47.10 -39.60
C GLU A 92 -16.01 46.80 -38.12
N GLN A 93 -17.20 46.28 -37.83
CA GLN A 93 -17.55 45.80 -36.48
C GLN A 93 -17.32 44.30 -36.40
N ASN A 94 -16.08 43.93 -36.10
CA ASN A 94 -15.68 42.55 -35.86
C ASN A 94 -15.85 42.22 -34.37
N PHE A 95 -16.79 41.33 -34.06
CA PHE A 95 -17.03 40.85 -32.68
C PHE A 95 -16.70 39.36 -32.57
N HIS A 96 -15.96 39.01 -31.52
CA HIS A 96 -15.50 37.64 -31.27
C HIS A 96 -15.90 37.20 -29.86
N MET A 97 -16.84 36.26 -29.80
CA MET A 97 -17.05 35.40 -28.63
C MET A 97 -16.51 34.00 -28.99
N ARG A 98 -16.09 33.19 -28.01
CA ARG A 98 -15.27 31.98 -28.23
C ARG A 98 -15.73 31.08 -29.39
N ASP A 99 -17.04 30.86 -29.51
CA ASP A 99 -17.64 29.92 -30.46
C ASP A 99 -18.46 30.61 -31.58
N LEU A 100 -18.46 31.95 -31.61
CA LEU A 100 -19.31 32.80 -32.44
C LEU A 100 -18.52 33.96 -33.05
N ARG A 101 -18.40 33.96 -34.39
CA ARG A 101 -17.83 35.07 -35.17
C ARG A 101 -18.93 35.82 -35.90
N TYR A 102 -19.02 37.12 -35.63
CA TYR A 102 -19.82 38.05 -36.41
C TYR A 102 -18.90 38.93 -37.25
N THR A 103 -19.18 38.99 -38.56
CA THR A 103 -18.45 39.83 -39.51
C THR A 103 -19.50 40.56 -40.37
N SER A 104 -19.43 41.89 -40.39
CA SER A 104 -20.28 42.73 -41.23
C SER A 104 -19.40 43.47 -42.22
N ILE A 105 -19.60 43.23 -43.51
CA ILE A 105 -18.84 43.84 -44.61
C ILE A 105 -19.87 44.45 -45.58
N GLY A 106 -20.03 45.77 -45.50
CA GLY A 106 -21.05 46.49 -46.27
C GLY A 106 -22.47 46.06 -45.87
N VAL A 107 -23.27 45.64 -46.85
CA VAL A 107 -24.68 45.22 -46.63
C VAL A 107 -24.82 43.73 -46.30
N ALA A 108 -23.72 42.98 -46.23
CA ALA A 108 -23.71 41.53 -45.98
C ALA A 108 -23.27 41.21 -44.55
N ASN A 109 -24.11 40.49 -43.82
CA ASN A 109 -23.85 40.03 -42.46
C ASN A 109 -23.64 38.52 -42.45
N ASN A 110 -22.42 38.07 -42.14
CA ASN A 110 -22.10 36.65 -42.00
C ASN A 110 -21.89 36.29 -40.52
N VAL A 111 -22.74 35.40 -40.02
CA VAL A 111 -22.58 34.75 -38.70
C VAL A 111 -21.97 33.38 -38.93
N THR A 112 -20.80 33.11 -38.37
CA THR A 112 -20.23 31.76 -38.31
C THR A 112 -20.28 31.25 -36.88
N VAL A 113 -21.03 30.16 -36.68
CA VAL A 113 -21.07 29.41 -35.42
C VAL A 113 -20.17 28.20 -35.58
N ASN A 114 -19.10 28.11 -34.79
CA ASN A 114 -18.25 26.92 -34.79
C ASN A 114 -18.91 25.83 -33.94
N THR A 115 -19.82 25.06 -34.54
CA THR A 115 -20.48 23.92 -33.88
C THR A 115 -19.59 22.68 -33.82
N GLN A 116 -18.28 22.84 -33.58
CA GLN A 116 -17.48 21.72 -33.10
C GLN A 116 -17.89 21.51 -31.64
N PRO A 117 -18.43 20.34 -31.26
CA PRO A 117 -18.55 20.01 -29.84
C PRO A 117 -17.14 20.11 -29.28
N ALA A 118 -16.96 20.83 -28.16
CA ALA A 118 -15.72 20.77 -27.42
C ALA A 118 -15.56 19.34 -26.90
N MET A 119 -14.93 18.50 -27.72
CA MET A 119 -14.65 17.11 -27.41
C MET A 119 -13.84 17.14 -26.13
N ARG A 120 -14.41 16.65 -25.02
CA ARG A 120 -13.63 16.41 -23.82
C ARG A 120 -12.45 15.55 -24.26
N PRO A 121 -11.19 15.90 -23.94
CA PRO A 121 -10.07 15.06 -24.33
C PRO A 121 -10.36 13.65 -23.82
N TRP A 122 -10.38 12.68 -24.74
CA TRP A 122 -10.58 11.28 -24.38
C TRP A 122 -9.42 10.89 -23.47
N ILE A 123 -9.73 10.59 -22.21
CA ILE A 123 -8.75 10.24 -21.20
C ILE A 123 -8.53 8.74 -21.31
N ASP A 124 -7.34 8.31 -21.72
CA ASP A 124 -6.95 6.89 -21.71
C ASP A 124 -7.15 6.33 -20.29
N GLY A 125 -7.97 5.29 -20.16
CA GLY A 125 -8.22 4.64 -18.88
C GLY A 125 -6.94 4.10 -18.24
N TRP A 126 -5.95 3.74 -19.05
CA TRP A 126 -4.65 3.26 -18.56
C TRP A 126 -3.77 4.39 -17.99
N GLU A 127 -3.74 5.57 -18.62
CA GLU A 127 -3.10 6.76 -18.03
C GLU A 127 -3.80 7.20 -16.74
N ARG A 128 -5.14 7.15 -16.71
CA ARG A 128 -5.92 7.48 -15.50
C ARG A 128 -5.68 6.48 -14.36
N LEU A 129 -5.52 5.19 -14.66
CA LEU A 129 -5.11 4.17 -13.69
C LEU A 129 -3.72 4.48 -13.11
N LEU A 130 -2.74 4.79 -13.96
CA LEU A 130 -1.38 5.14 -13.54
C LEU A 130 -1.37 6.38 -12.61
N ALA A 131 -2.23 7.37 -12.86
CA ALA A 131 -2.36 8.54 -12.00
C ALA A 131 -2.87 8.25 -10.57
N HIS A 132 -3.49 7.08 -10.34
CA HIS A 132 -3.95 6.62 -9.01
C HIS A 132 -3.05 5.55 -8.39
N ALA A 133 -2.06 5.03 -9.13
CA ALA A 133 -1.08 4.09 -8.61
C ALA A 133 -0.02 4.79 -7.73
N ALA A 134 0.69 4.01 -6.91
CA ALA A 134 1.79 4.44 -6.06
C ALA A 134 3.13 3.82 -6.54
N PRO A 135 3.86 4.47 -7.47
CA PRO A 135 5.17 3.98 -7.94
C PRO A 135 6.21 3.78 -6.83
N ASN A 136 6.06 4.43 -5.68
CA ASN A 136 6.88 4.26 -4.49
C ASN A 136 6.59 2.98 -3.67
N ALA A 137 5.48 2.30 -3.93
CA ALA A 137 5.10 1.05 -3.25
C ALA A 137 5.65 -0.22 -3.94
N LEU A 138 6.22 -0.12 -5.15
CA LEU A 138 6.73 -1.26 -5.91
C LEU A 138 7.99 -1.90 -5.29
N HIS A 139 8.19 -3.20 -5.51
CA HIS A 139 9.33 -3.96 -4.97
C HIS A 139 10.72 -3.44 -5.38
N ASP A 140 10.80 -2.80 -6.54
CA ASP A 140 11.98 -2.32 -7.25
C ASP A 140 12.03 -0.78 -7.35
N SER A 141 11.17 -0.08 -6.62
CA SER A 141 11.10 1.37 -6.64
C SER A 141 12.35 2.04 -6.05
N ASN A 142 12.85 3.09 -6.70
CA ASN A 142 13.95 3.91 -6.16
C ASN A 142 13.59 4.59 -4.82
N ALA A 143 12.30 4.79 -4.52
CA ALA A 143 11.84 5.25 -3.21
C ALA A 143 12.13 4.24 -2.08
N ARG A 144 12.42 2.98 -2.43
CA ARG A 144 12.79 1.88 -1.55
C ARG A 144 14.24 1.42 -1.80
N TYR A 145 15.13 2.32 -2.25
CA TYR A 145 16.55 2.04 -2.48
C TYR A 145 17.24 1.38 -1.26
N ASP A 146 18.08 0.37 -1.50
CA ASP A 146 18.64 -0.53 -0.48
C ASP A 146 17.53 -1.14 0.42
N PRO A 147 16.52 -1.81 -0.17
CA PRO A 147 15.40 -2.34 0.60
C PRO A 147 15.90 -3.48 1.51
N PRO A 148 15.34 -3.63 2.72
CA PRO A 148 15.71 -4.73 3.60
C PRO A 148 15.43 -6.06 2.89
N LYS A 149 16.37 -7.00 2.94
CA LYS A 149 16.20 -8.36 2.42
C LYS A 149 17.02 -9.35 3.22
N CYS A 150 16.67 -10.63 3.11
CA CYS A 150 17.46 -11.71 3.70
C CYS A 150 18.77 -11.87 2.93
N ASP A 151 19.83 -12.16 3.67
CA ASP A 151 21.10 -12.62 3.11
C ASP A 151 20.94 -14.09 2.68
N GLU A 152 21.66 -14.52 1.65
CA GLU A 152 21.44 -15.83 0.97
C GLU A 152 21.54 -17.04 1.93
N ASP A 153 22.33 -16.93 3.00
CA ASP A 153 22.52 -17.95 4.03
C ASP A 153 21.71 -17.71 5.33
N THR A 154 20.69 -16.85 5.29
CA THR A 154 19.83 -16.50 6.44
C THR A 154 18.37 -16.84 6.18
N ARG A 155 17.61 -17.18 7.24
CA ARG A 155 16.19 -17.58 7.18
C ARG A 155 15.88 -18.70 6.17
N VAL A 156 16.89 -19.51 5.80
CA VAL A 156 16.84 -20.49 4.69
C VAL A 156 15.63 -21.42 4.77
N GLU A 157 15.28 -21.90 5.97
CA GLU A 157 14.14 -22.79 6.18
C GLU A 157 12.80 -22.12 5.85
N VAL A 158 12.60 -20.89 6.33
CA VAL A 158 11.39 -20.08 6.07
C VAL A 158 11.34 -19.63 4.62
N ILE A 159 12.47 -19.26 4.00
CA ILE A 159 12.53 -18.90 2.57
C ILE A 159 12.15 -20.10 1.70
N ARG A 160 12.60 -21.32 2.06
CA ARG A 160 12.23 -22.55 1.36
C ARG A 160 10.74 -22.88 1.54
N GLU A 161 10.21 -22.72 2.75
CA GLU A 161 8.78 -22.90 3.04
C GLU A 161 7.90 -21.94 2.22
N LEU A 162 8.24 -20.65 2.22
CA LEU A 162 7.58 -19.62 1.40
C LEU A 162 7.70 -19.90 -0.10
N THR A 163 8.87 -20.33 -0.57
CA THR A 163 9.10 -20.70 -1.99
C THR A 163 8.19 -21.86 -2.38
N ASN A 164 8.21 -22.95 -1.62
CA ASN A 164 7.38 -24.14 -1.87
C ASN A 164 5.88 -23.77 -1.92
N TRP A 165 5.40 -22.96 -0.98
CA TRP A 165 4.00 -22.53 -0.93
C TRP A 165 3.60 -21.62 -2.11
N ILE A 166 4.52 -20.77 -2.59
CA ILE A 166 4.29 -19.92 -3.76
C ILE A 166 4.27 -20.75 -5.05
N GLU A 167 5.13 -21.76 -5.19
CA GLU A 167 5.23 -22.58 -6.41
C GLU A 167 4.14 -23.67 -6.52
N ASP A 168 3.60 -24.15 -5.40
CA ASP A 168 2.53 -25.17 -5.38
C ASP A 168 1.19 -24.60 -5.85
N ARG A 169 1.00 -24.50 -7.16
CA ARG A 169 -0.22 -23.92 -7.77
C ARG A 169 -1.50 -24.66 -7.43
N GLU A 170 -1.44 -25.97 -7.15
CA GLU A 170 -2.61 -26.83 -6.98
C GLU A 170 -3.17 -26.82 -5.55
N SER A 171 -2.40 -26.34 -4.56
CA SER A 171 -2.90 -26.23 -3.18
C SER A 171 -4.08 -25.26 -3.06
N PRO A 172 -5.23 -25.68 -2.45
CA PRO A 172 -6.39 -24.81 -2.27
C PRO A 172 -6.12 -23.64 -1.33
N GLN A 173 -5.09 -23.74 -0.47
CA GLN A 173 -4.71 -22.68 0.46
C GLN A 173 -3.90 -21.59 -0.28
N ARG A 174 -4.62 -20.70 -0.97
CA ARG A 174 -4.10 -19.64 -1.84
C ARG A 174 -3.79 -18.31 -1.13
N LEU A 175 -4.08 -18.19 0.16
CA LEU A 175 -3.66 -17.09 1.02
C LEU A 175 -2.56 -17.54 2.00
N LEU A 176 -1.47 -16.79 2.08
CA LEU A 176 -0.47 -16.86 3.14
C LEU A 176 -0.46 -15.56 3.93
N CYS A 177 -0.54 -15.67 5.25
CA CYS A 177 -0.40 -14.54 6.16
C CYS A 177 0.84 -14.77 7.05
N MET A 178 1.80 -13.84 7.01
CA MET A 178 2.98 -13.88 7.86
C MET A 178 2.93 -12.77 8.91
N THR A 179 2.87 -13.15 10.18
CA THR A 179 2.82 -12.21 11.31
C THR A 179 4.09 -12.24 12.17
N GLY A 180 4.28 -11.22 12.99
CA GLY A 180 5.36 -11.14 13.97
C GLY A 180 5.65 -9.70 14.42
N ALA A 181 6.51 -9.53 15.43
CA ALA A 181 6.81 -8.22 16.00
C ALA A 181 7.49 -7.24 15.02
N ALA A 182 7.61 -5.98 15.43
CA ALA A 182 8.44 -5.01 14.72
C ALA A 182 9.91 -5.47 14.73
N GLY A 183 10.59 -5.43 13.58
CA GLY A 183 11.95 -5.94 13.44
C GLY A 183 12.08 -7.46 13.25
N SER A 184 11.01 -8.27 13.29
CA SER A 184 11.12 -9.73 13.12
C SER A 184 11.61 -10.19 11.73
N GLY A 185 11.71 -9.27 10.75
CA GLY A 185 12.23 -9.53 9.41
C GLY A 185 11.17 -9.70 8.31
N LYS A 186 9.88 -9.48 8.61
CA LYS A 186 8.76 -9.61 7.65
C LYS A 186 9.02 -8.97 6.29
N SER A 187 9.28 -7.66 6.26
CA SER A 187 9.55 -6.92 5.02
C SER A 187 10.81 -7.38 4.29
N ALA A 188 11.78 -7.94 5.01
CA ALA A 188 12.97 -8.52 4.40
C ALA A 188 12.66 -9.85 3.70
N LEU A 189 11.83 -10.70 4.31
CA LEU A 189 11.31 -11.92 3.68
C LEU A 189 10.41 -11.57 2.48
N GLN A 190 9.48 -10.62 2.62
CA GLN A 190 8.64 -10.15 1.50
C GLN A 190 9.46 -9.57 0.34
N GLN A 191 10.48 -8.74 0.60
CA GLN A 191 11.38 -8.26 -0.45
C GLN A 191 12.16 -9.40 -1.12
N THR A 192 12.60 -10.40 -0.34
CA THR A 192 13.31 -11.58 -0.86
C THR A 192 12.39 -12.40 -1.76
N MET A 193 11.14 -12.64 -1.34
CA MET A 193 10.14 -13.31 -2.17
C MET A 193 9.75 -12.48 -3.40
N ALA A 194 9.67 -11.16 -3.31
CA ALA A 194 9.43 -10.29 -4.45
C ALA A 194 10.56 -10.39 -5.50
N GLU A 195 11.83 -10.32 -5.06
CA GLU A 195 12.98 -10.53 -5.95
C GLU A 195 12.98 -11.93 -6.57
N TYR A 196 12.65 -12.96 -5.79
CA TYR A 196 12.55 -14.35 -6.27
C TYR A 196 11.43 -14.50 -7.31
N CYS A 197 10.19 -14.10 -7.01
CA CYS A 197 9.05 -14.20 -7.91
C CYS A 197 9.23 -13.36 -9.19
N SER A 198 9.96 -12.24 -9.10
CA SER A 198 10.33 -11.41 -10.24
C SER A 198 11.32 -12.13 -11.16
N LYS A 199 12.38 -12.74 -10.60
CA LYS A 199 13.36 -13.56 -11.32
C LYS A 199 12.73 -14.81 -11.95
N SER A 200 11.82 -15.48 -11.25
CA SER A 200 11.06 -16.64 -11.73
C SER A 200 9.90 -16.28 -12.69
N ASN A 201 9.70 -14.99 -13.01
CA ASN A 201 8.62 -14.50 -13.90
C ASN A 201 7.18 -14.87 -13.44
N ILE A 202 6.96 -15.06 -12.13
CA ILE A 202 5.64 -15.35 -11.53
C ILE A 202 5.02 -14.17 -10.76
N LEU A 203 5.80 -13.11 -10.49
CA LEU A 203 5.32 -11.92 -9.78
C LEU A 203 4.29 -11.13 -10.61
N GLY A 204 3.03 -11.20 -10.21
CA GLY A 204 1.94 -10.42 -10.79
C GLY A 204 1.91 -8.99 -10.25
N SER A 205 2.09 -8.83 -8.93
CA SER A 205 2.15 -7.52 -8.27
C SER A 205 2.87 -7.61 -6.92
N ALA A 206 3.56 -6.55 -6.54
CA ALA A 206 3.98 -6.32 -5.16
C ALA A 206 3.60 -4.92 -4.68
N TYR A 207 3.12 -4.81 -3.45
CA TYR A 207 2.78 -3.54 -2.81
C TYR A 207 3.34 -3.49 -1.39
N PHE A 208 4.20 -2.52 -1.14
CA PHE A 208 4.81 -2.27 0.16
C PHE A 208 4.24 -0.98 0.76
N PHE A 209 3.39 -1.13 1.77
CA PHE A 209 2.93 -0.01 2.60
C PHE A 209 4.13 0.67 3.28
N ALA A 210 3.93 1.92 3.72
CA ALA A 210 4.89 2.61 4.57
C ALA A 210 4.17 3.67 5.43
N ALA A 211 4.12 3.48 6.75
CA ALA A 211 3.33 4.29 7.67
C ALA A 211 3.71 5.77 7.64
N ALA A 212 4.99 6.07 7.38
CA ALA A 212 5.50 7.43 7.23
C ALA A 212 5.20 8.10 5.87
N ASP A 213 4.70 7.35 4.88
CA ASP A 213 4.54 7.78 3.49
C ASP A 213 3.05 7.96 3.13
N PRO A 214 2.53 9.20 3.07
CA PRO A 214 1.09 9.46 2.92
C PRO A 214 0.49 8.98 1.59
N THR A 215 1.30 8.63 0.57
CA THR A 215 0.77 8.12 -0.71
C THR A 215 0.56 6.60 -0.71
N ARG A 216 1.01 5.91 0.35
CA ARG A 216 0.95 4.45 0.51
C ARG A 216 0.83 3.97 1.96
N ASN A 217 0.16 4.77 2.81
CA ASN A 217 -0.38 4.35 4.12
C ASN A 217 -1.92 4.38 4.14
N THR A 218 -2.54 4.34 2.96
CA THR A 218 -3.99 4.32 2.75
C THR A 218 -4.37 3.27 1.71
N THR A 219 -5.66 2.91 1.67
CA THR A 219 -6.25 1.96 0.73
C THR A 219 -6.29 2.48 -0.72
N SER A 220 -6.32 3.80 -0.90
CA SER A 220 -6.63 4.49 -2.16
C SER A 220 -5.75 4.11 -3.35
N SER A 221 -4.48 3.80 -3.12
CA SER A 221 -3.51 3.46 -4.18
C SER A 221 -3.25 1.95 -4.27
N LEU A 222 -3.75 1.11 -3.34
CA LEU A 222 -3.51 -0.33 -3.35
C LEU A 222 -4.03 -1.00 -4.63
N ILE A 223 -5.34 -0.91 -4.88
CA ILE A 223 -5.97 -1.60 -6.02
C ILE A 223 -5.48 -1.05 -7.38
N PRO A 224 -5.38 0.29 -7.59
CA PRO A 224 -4.80 0.83 -8.83
C PRO A 224 -3.38 0.35 -9.09
N THR A 225 -2.54 0.24 -8.06
CA THR A 225 -1.15 -0.22 -8.18
C THR A 225 -1.06 -1.72 -8.49
N VAL A 226 -1.94 -2.55 -7.91
CA VAL A 226 -2.00 -3.99 -8.21
C VAL A 226 -2.50 -4.21 -9.64
N ALA A 227 -3.60 -3.56 -10.03
CA ALA A 227 -4.16 -3.64 -11.38
C ALA A 227 -3.16 -3.15 -12.45
N TYR A 228 -2.46 -2.05 -12.20
CA TYR A 228 -1.43 -1.53 -13.11
C TYR A 228 -0.27 -2.53 -13.29
N GLN A 229 0.23 -3.15 -12.22
CA GLN A 229 1.30 -4.15 -12.30
C GLN A 229 0.86 -5.40 -13.10
N LEU A 230 -0.34 -5.91 -12.83
CA LEU A 230 -0.91 -7.06 -13.56
C LEU A 230 -1.08 -6.78 -15.05
N GLY A 231 -1.61 -5.60 -15.41
CA GLY A 231 -1.81 -5.21 -16.82
C GLY A 231 -0.52 -4.83 -17.56
N GLN A 232 0.52 -4.32 -16.88
CA GLN A 232 1.75 -3.83 -17.53
C GLN A 232 2.40 -4.87 -18.47
N ARG A 233 2.32 -6.15 -18.14
CA ARG A 233 2.94 -7.26 -18.89
C ARG A 233 1.94 -8.20 -19.55
N ASN A 234 0.64 -7.86 -19.51
CA ASN A 234 -0.43 -8.63 -20.15
C ASN A 234 -1.32 -7.67 -20.96
N PRO A 235 -1.16 -7.60 -22.30
CA PRO A 235 -1.91 -6.65 -23.14
C PRO A 235 -3.43 -6.80 -23.03
N GLY A 236 -3.94 -8.02 -22.84
CA GLY A 236 -5.38 -8.25 -22.70
C GLY A 236 -5.93 -7.78 -21.35
N LEU A 237 -5.18 -7.95 -20.25
CA LEU A 237 -5.52 -7.29 -18.99
C LEU A 237 -5.41 -5.77 -19.12
N LYS A 238 -4.36 -5.24 -19.76
CA LYS A 238 -4.20 -3.81 -19.99
C LYS A 238 -5.44 -3.19 -20.66
N GLU A 239 -5.91 -3.84 -21.73
CA GLU A 239 -7.14 -3.49 -22.46
C GLU A 239 -8.36 -3.51 -21.53
N TYR A 240 -8.67 -4.64 -20.89
CA TYR A 240 -9.86 -4.75 -20.05
C TYR A 240 -9.85 -3.84 -18.81
N ILE A 241 -8.69 -3.56 -18.22
CA ILE A 241 -8.55 -2.65 -17.09
C ILE A 241 -8.70 -1.19 -17.56
N GLY A 242 -8.11 -0.82 -18.70
CA GLY A 242 -8.28 0.51 -19.30
C GLY A 242 -9.75 0.79 -19.60
N SER A 243 -10.43 -0.11 -20.30
CA SER A 243 -11.87 0.01 -20.57
C SER A 243 -12.71 0.10 -19.29
N ALA A 244 -12.39 -0.65 -18.23
CA ALA A 244 -13.14 -0.55 -16.96
C ALA A 244 -12.99 0.84 -16.29
N VAL A 245 -11.86 1.53 -16.48
CA VAL A 245 -11.63 2.89 -15.98
C VAL A 245 -12.29 3.96 -16.86
N GLU A 246 -12.42 3.70 -18.17
CA GLU A 246 -13.18 4.55 -19.11
C GLU A 246 -14.69 4.42 -18.94
N GLU A 247 -15.19 3.19 -18.71
CA GLU A 247 -16.60 2.88 -18.43
C GLU A 247 -17.07 3.52 -17.10
N ASP A 248 -16.18 3.62 -16.10
CA ASP A 248 -16.48 4.11 -14.75
C ASP A 248 -15.42 5.07 -14.23
N GLU A 249 -15.50 6.33 -14.70
CA GLU A 249 -14.64 7.43 -14.26
C GLU A 249 -14.52 7.62 -12.73
N LEU A 250 -15.53 7.16 -11.97
CA LEU A 250 -15.61 7.28 -10.51
C LEU A 250 -15.05 6.06 -9.76
N ILE A 251 -14.51 5.04 -10.45
CA ILE A 251 -14.10 3.77 -9.85
C ILE A 251 -13.18 3.94 -8.62
N PHE A 252 -12.23 4.87 -8.68
CA PHE A 252 -11.27 5.16 -7.60
C PHE A 252 -11.91 5.74 -6.31
N SER A 253 -13.17 6.17 -6.39
CA SER A 253 -13.96 6.63 -5.23
C SER A 253 -14.91 5.57 -4.65
N LYS A 254 -14.99 4.38 -5.28
CA LYS A 254 -15.81 3.26 -4.81
C LYS A 254 -15.09 2.45 -3.74
N SER A 255 -15.82 1.56 -3.05
CA SER A 255 -15.25 0.67 -2.03
C SER A 255 -14.14 -0.22 -2.58
N LEU A 256 -13.25 -0.71 -1.70
CA LEU A 256 -12.18 -1.62 -2.12
C LEU A 256 -12.71 -2.84 -2.87
N LEU A 257 -13.84 -3.40 -2.44
CA LEU A 257 -14.49 -4.53 -3.08
C LEU A 257 -14.95 -4.23 -4.52
N SER A 258 -15.51 -3.04 -4.77
CA SER A 258 -15.89 -2.61 -6.12
C SER A 258 -14.66 -2.39 -7.02
N GLN A 259 -13.60 -1.76 -6.48
CA GLN A 259 -12.35 -1.56 -7.22
C GLN A 259 -11.68 -2.90 -7.56
N MET A 260 -11.56 -3.81 -6.60
CA MET A 260 -10.94 -5.13 -6.77
C MET A 260 -11.70 -5.96 -7.84
N ASN A 261 -13.04 -5.97 -7.78
CA ASN A 261 -13.83 -6.65 -8.79
C ASN A 261 -13.68 -6.02 -10.18
N ALA A 262 -13.78 -4.70 -10.32
CA ALA A 262 -13.77 -4.02 -11.61
C ALA A 262 -12.38 -4.00 -12.27
N LEU A 263 -11.31 -3.85 -11.48
CA LEU A 263 -9.94 -3.62 -11.98
C LEU A 263 -9.04 -4.85 -11.92
N ILE A 264 -9.44 -5.93 -11.24
CA ILE A 264 -8.64 -7.17 -11.15
C ILE A 264 -9.48 -8.39 -11.54
N CYS A 265 -10.55 -8.70 -10.82
CA CYS A 265 -11.25 -9.97 -11.00
C CYS A 265 -11.99 -10.05 -12.35
N ASN A 266 -12.77 -9.02 -12.71
CA ASN A 266 -13.51 -9.00 -13.96
C ASN A 266 -12.59 -8.97 -15.20
N PRO A 267 -11.49 -8.18 -15.24
CA PRO A 267 -10.48 -8.28 -16.30
C PRO A 267 -9.88 -9.68 -16.46
N VAL A 268 -9.54 -10.38 -15.37
CA VAL A 268 -9.02 -11.75 -15.42
C VAL A 268 -10.08 -12.75 -15.89
N ARG A 269 -11.32 -12.66 -15.37
CA ARG A 269 -12.44 -13.51 -15.82
C ARG A 269 -12.77 -13.27 -17.31
N ARG A 270 -12.78 -12.02 -17.78
CA ARG A 270 -12.94 -11.65 -19.21
C ARG A 270 -11.81 -12.25 -20.06
N LEU A 271 -10.56 -12.14 -19.60
CA LEU A 271 -9.41 -12.71 -20.32
C LEU A 271 -9.48 -14.25 -20.39
N ARG A 272 -9.86 -14.92 -19.30
CA ARG A 272 -10.12 -16.37 -19.25
C ARG A 272 -11.23 -16.79 -20.22
N ALA A 273 -12.38 -16.12 -20.16
CA ALA A 273 -13.53 -16.40 -21.03
C ALA A 273 -13.22 -16.17 -22.52
N SER A 274 -12.33 -15.22 -22.85
CA SER A 274 -11.88 -14.97 -24.22
C SER A 274 -10.88 -16.00 -24.78
N GLY A 275 -10.44 -16.98 -23.96
CA GLY A 275 -9.42 -17.95 -24.34
C GLY A 275 -7.99 -17.39 -24.44
N LYS A 276 -7.78 -16.12 -24.06
CA LYS A 276 -6.48 -15.42 -24.14
C LYS A 276 -5.63 -15.54 -22.87
N LEU A 277 -6.15 -16.15 -21.80
CA LEU A 277 -5.41 -16.40 -20.56
C LEU A 277 -4.62 -17.71 -20.66
N ASP A 278 -3.34 -17.64 -20.99
CA ASP A 278 -2.43 -18.76 -20.76
C ASP A 278 -2.05 -18.83 -19.27
N LEU A 279 -2.59 -19.82 -18.57
CA LEU A 279 -2.27 -20.03 -17.16
C LEU A 279 -0.81 -20.42 -16.93
N ALA A 280 -0.10 -21.00 -17.89
CA ALA A 280 1.30 -21.43 -17.71
C ALA A 280 2.25 -20.23 -17.59
N SER A 281 2.07 -19.20 -18.42
CA SER A 281 2.86 -17.96 -18.38
C SER A 281 2.24 -16.82 -17.55
N PHE A 282 1.02 -17.00 -17.02
CA PHE A 282 0.36 -15.99 -16.21
C PHE A 282 1.11 -15.72 -14.90
N ARG A 283 1.28 -14.44 -14.56
CA ARG A 283 1.93 -14.00 -13.33
C ARG A 283 0.92 -13.90 -12.19
N TYR A 284 0.90 -14.90 -11.32
CA TYR A 284 -0.18 -15.12 -10.35
C TYR A 284 0.13 -14.68 -8.91
N VAL A 285 1.37 -14.29 -8.60
CA VAL A 285 1.74 -13.94 -7.22
C VAL A 285 1.42 -12.47 -6.92
N ILE A 286 0.65 -12.20 -5.87
CA ILE A 286 0.37 -10.86 -5.34
C ILE A 286 0.93 -10.76 -3.92
N LEU A 287 1.90 -9.87 -3.73
CA LEU A 287 2.56 -9.61 -2.45
C LEU A 287 2.03 -8.29 -1.83
N ILE A 288 1.67 -8.33 -0.55
CA ILE A 288 1.24 -7.15 0.23
C ILE A 288 2.07 -7.13 1.53
N ASP A 289 3.01 -6.21 1.65
CA ASP A 289 3.87 -6.08 2.83
C ASP A 289 3.43 -4.92 3.72
N GLY A 290 3.44 -5.15 5.03
CA GLY A 290 3.17 -4.13 6.05
C GLY A 290 1.71 -3.69 6.09
N LEU A 291 0.75 -4.62 6.08
CA LEU A 291 -0.67 -4.26 6.15
C LEU A 291 -1.00 -3.42 7.41
N ASP A 292 -0.31 -3.64 8.54
CA ASP A 292 -0.37 -2.82 9.76
C ASP A 292 0.04 -1.35 9.53
N GLU A 293 0.82 -1.07 8.49
CA GLU A 293 1.21 0.29 8.13
C GLU A 293 0.12 1.04 7.30
N CYS A 294 -1.00 0.38 6.99
CA CYS A 294 -2.21 1.03 6.50
C CYS A 294 -2.99 1.66 7.67
N LYS A 295 -3.35 2.95 7.51
CA LYS A 295 -4.09 3.72 8.52
C LYS A 295 -5.52 3.21 8.68
N GLY A 296 -5.85 2.82 9.92
CA GLY A 296 -7.18 2.42 10.36
C GLY A 296 -7.36 0.90 10.32
N GLU A 297 -7.64 0.28 11.47
CA GLU A 297 -7.92 -1.15 11.57
C GLU A 297 -9.19 -1.54 10.79
N ASP A 298 -10.15 -0.61 10.64
CA ASP A 298 -11.31 -0.74 9.75
C ASP A 298 -10.89 -0.91 8.29
N ARG A 299 -9.82 -0.22 7.87
CA ARG A 299 -9.26 -0.29 6.51
C ARG A 299 -8.37 -1.51 6.30
N GLN A 300 -7.65 -1.93 7.33
CA GLN A 300 -6.95 -3.21 7.32
C GLN A 300 -7.97 -4.36 7.14
N ALA A 301 -9.07 -4.35 7.89
CA ALA A 301 -10.16 -5.33 7.76
C ALA A 301 -10.86 -5.24 6.38
N GLU A 302 -11.11 -4.04 5.84
CA GLU A 302 -11.66 -3.86 4.48
C GLU A 302 -10.77 -4.50 3.41
N ILE A 303 -9.43 -4.42 3.55
CA ILE A 303 -8.47 -5.09 2.67
C ILE A 303 -8.56 -6.61 2.80
N LEU A 304 -8.53 -7.15 4.03
CA LEU A 304 -8.58 -8.60 4.27
C LEU A 304 -9.86 -9.22 3.68
N LYS A 305 -11.00 -8.57 3.91
CA LYS A 305 -12.29 -8.96 3.36
C LYS A 305 -12.34 -8.88 1.83
N ALA A 306 -11.79 -7.81 1.24
CA ALA A 306 -11.70 -7.71 -0.21
C ALA A 306 -10.78 -8.79 -0.81
N VAL A 307 -9.68 -9.17 -0.15
CA VAL A 307 -8.83 -10.30 -0.58
C VAL A 307 -9.62 -11.61 -0.54
N GLN A 308 -10.35 -11.88 0.54
CA GLN A 308 -11.17 -13.08 0.68
C GLN A 308 -12.25 -13.17 -0.40
N GLU A 309 -13.13 -12.16 -0.50
CA GLU A 309 -14.30 -12.20 -1.39
C GLU A 309 -13.92 -12.12 -2.87
N CYS A 310 -12.80 -11.49 -3.22
CA CYS A 310 -12.44 -11.24 -4.62
C CYS A 310 -11.29 -12.09 -5.15
N LEU A 311 -10.21 -12.30 -4.38
CA LEU A 311 -8.97 -12.90 -4.89
C LEU A 311 -8.85 -14.39 -4.57
N LEU A 312 -9.57 -14.88 -3.56
CA LEU A 312 -9.69 -16.30 -3.25
C LEU A 312 -10.88 -16.96 -3.98
N ASP A 313 -11.39 -16.34 -5.05
CA ASP A 313 -12.29 -16.99 -6.01
C ASP A 313 -11.53 -18.09 -6.78
N GLU A 314 -12.11 -19.29 -6.89
CA GLU A 314 -11.57 -20.45 -7.63
C GLU A 314 -11.41 -20.18 -9.14
N ASP A 315 -12.16 -19.22 -9.69
CA ASP A 315 -11.98 -18.79 -11.08
C ASP A 315 -10.71 -17.93 -11.30
N LEU A 316 -10.00 -17.54 -10.24
CA LEU A 316 -8.80 -16.72 -10.30
C LEU A 316 -7.53 -17.50 -9.89
N PRO A 317 -6.44 -17.41 -10.66
CA PRO A 317 -5.25 -18.22 -10.44
C PRO A 317 -4.32 -17.70 -9.32
N PHE A 318 -4.74 -16.68 -8.56
CA PHE A 318 -3.83 -15.91 -7.72
C PHE A 318 -3.36 -16.65 -6.46
N ARG A 319 -2.10 -16.38 -6.08
CA ARG A 319 -1.56 -16.65 -4.74
C ARG A 319 -1.26 -15.34 -4.04
N ILE A 320 -1.86 -15.14 -2.87
CA ILE A 320 -1.79 -13.89 -2.11
C ILE A 320 -0.91 -14.09 -0.89
N PHE A 321 0.13 -13.28 -0.74
CA PHE A 321 1.00 -13.31 0.43
C PHE A 321 0.97 -11.94 1.12
N ILE A 322 0.33 -11.90 2.29
CA ILE A 322 0.23 -10.73 3.17
C ILE A 322 1.27 -10.85 4.30
N SER A 323 1.98 -9.76 4.58
CA SER A 323 2.74 -9.61 5.84
C SER A 323 2.14 -8.50 6.69
N SER A 324 2.14 -8.69 8.02
CA SER A 324 1.64 -7.69 8.96
C SER A 324 2.18 -7.90 10.37
N ARG A 325 2.13 -6.87 11.23
CA ARG A 325 2.05 -7.09 12.68
C ARG A 325 0.69 -7.73 13.03
N PRO A 326 0.59 -8.49 14.14
CA PRO A 326 -0.68 -9.02 14.64
C PRO A 326 -1.47 -7.92 15.36
N GLU A 327 -1.83 -6.86 14.63
CA GLU A 327 -2.79 -5.84 15.09
C GLU A 327 -4.22 -6.39 15.02
N TRP A 328 -5.21 -5.71 15.62
CA TRP A 328 -6.49 -6.35 15.95
C TRP A 328 -7.20 -6.92 14.72
N ALA A 329 -7.22 -6.20 13.60
CA ALA A 329 -7.86 -6.66 12.36
C ALA A 329 -7.22 -7.93 11.78
N ILE A 330 -5.89 -8.05 11.85
CA ILE A 330 -5.16 -9.22 11.35
C ILE A 330 -5.32 -10.40 12.31
N HIS A 331 -5.24 -10.14 13.63
CA HIS A 331 -5.40 -11.14 14.67
C HIS A 331 -6.80 -11.76 14.65
N SER A 332 -7.85 -10.94 14.69
CA SER A 332 -9.25 -11.37 14.69
C SER A 332 -9.67 -12.08 13.41
N ALA A 333 -9.05 -11.78 12.27
CA ALA A 333 -9.31 -12.48 11.02
C ALA A 333 -8.67 -13.89 10.98
N LEU A 334 -7.52 -14.11 11.63
CA LEU A 334 -6.77 -15.37 11.57
C LEU A 334 -7.08 -16.33 12.73
N GLU A 335 -7.50 -15.81 13.89
CA GLU A 335 -7.87 -16.62 15.05
C GLU A 335 -9.07 -17.56 14.80
N PRO A 336 -9.26 -18.61 15.62
CA PRO A 336 -10.40 -19.52 15.52
C PRO A 336 -11.75 -18.79 15.44
N GLY A 337 -12.48 -19.00 14.34
CA GLY A 337 -13.75 -18.34 14.05
C GLY A 337 -13.64 -16.98 13.33
N GLY A 338 -12.43 -16.50 13.02
CA GLY A 338 -12.18 -15.34 12.16
C GLY A 338 -12.45 -15.61 10.67
N GLU A 339 -12.70 -14.55 9.89
CA GLU A 339 -13.07 -14.67 8.47
C GLU A 339 -12.00 -15.35 7.58
N LEU A 340 -10.71 -15.34 7.98
CA LEU A 340 -9.60 -15.96 7.26
C LEU A 340 -9.07 -17.23 7.95
N ASN A 341 -9.71 -17.67 9.03
CA ASN A 341 -9.35 -18.90 9.72
C ASN A 341 -9.55 -20.10 8.77
N GLU A 342 -8.63 -21.07 8.83
CA GLU A 342 -8.50 -22.22 7.90
C GLU A 342 -8.14 -21.85 6.43
N LEU A 343 -8.63 -20.71 5.91
CA LEU A 343 -8.34 -20.20 4.56
C LEU A 343 -6.89 -19.73 4.39
N ALA A 344 -6.27 -19.19 5.44
CA ALA A 344 -4.90 -18.67 5.40
C ALA A 344 -3.87 -19.66 5.94
N TYR A 345 -2.78 -19.86 5.19
CA TYR A 345 -1.56 -20.46 5.73
C TYR A 345 -0.88 -19.44 6.65
N HIS A 346 -0.94 -19.64 7.97
CA HIS A 346 -0.46 -18.67 8.95
C HIS A 346 0.96 -18.99 9.43
N ILE A 347 1.94 -18.20 8.97
CA ILE A 347 3.31 -18.25 9.49
C ILE A 347 3.47 -17.20 10.59
N GLN A 348 3.79 -17.63 11.81
CA GLN A 348 4.11 -16.74 12.92
C GLN A 348 5.64 -16.67 13.10
N LEU A 349 6.24 -15.53 12.74
CA LEU A 349 7.65 -15.27 13.03
C LEU A 349 7.84 -15.03 14.52
N SER A 350 8.23 -16.10 15.23
CA SER A 350 8.48 -16.08 16.67
C SER A 350 9.64 -15.16 17.06
N ASP A 351 9.41 -14.38 18.12
CA ASP A 351 10.46 -13.59 18.79
C ASP A 351 11.49 -14.48 19.54
N GLN A 352 11.18 -15.77 19.71
CA GLN A 352 12.07 -16.79 20.27
C GLN A 352 12.97 -17.45 19.22
N TYR A 353 12.88 -17.05 17.95
CA TYR A 353 13.76 -17.55 16.90
C TYR A 353 15.23 -17.20 17.20
N ASP A 354 16.08 -18.21 17.36
CA ASP A 354 17.52 -17.99 17.58
C ASP A 354 18.22 -17.53 16.30
N ALA A 355 18.17 -16.22 16.08
CA ALA A 355 18.86 -15.54 14.98
C ALA A 355 20.39 -15.53 15.13
N THR A 356 20.97 -16.05 16.22
CA THR A 356 22.43 -15.98 16.49
C THR A 356 23.27 -16.57 15.35
N ALA A 357 22.83 -17.69 14.77
CA ALA A 357 23.52 -18.32 13.64
C ALA A 357 23.47 -17.43 12.38
N ASP A 358 22.30 -16.87 12.06
CA ASP A 358 22.08 -16.01 10.91
C ASP A 358 22.85 -14.69 11.02
N ILE A 359 22.81 -14.06 12.19
CA ILE A 359 23.55 -12.82 12.48
C ILE A 359 25.06 -13.06 12.41
N ARG A 360 25.53 -14.23 12.88
CA ARG A 360 26.94 -14.61 12.72
C ARG A 360 27.32 -14.69 11.23
N ARG A 361 26.49 -15.31 10.37
CA ARG A 361 26.74 -15.41 8.92
C ARG A 361 26.70 -14.02 8.24
N TYR A 362 25.66 -13.23 8.51
CA TYR A 362 25.50 -11.87 8.00
C TYR A 362 26.71 -10.98 8.34
N LEU A 363 27.14 -10.97 9.61
CA LEU A 363 28.29 -10.17 10.04
C LEU A 363 29.60 -10.67 9.41
N GLN A 364 29.80 -11.99 9.28
CA GLN A 364 30.96 -12.55 8.57
C GLN A 364 31.00 -12.13 7.09
N ARG A 365 29.87 -12.18 6.38
CA ARG A 365 29.78 -11.72 4.98
C ARG A 365 30.03 -10.22 4.89
N SER A 366 29.35 -9.43 5.71
CA SER A 366 29.46 -7.97 5.73
C SER A 366 30.88 -7.49 5.99
N PHE A 367 31.59 -8.09 6.97
CA PHE A 367 32.99 -7.77 7.19
C PHE A 367 33.89 -8.22 6.02
N ARG A 368 33.67 -9.39 5.41
CA ARG A 368 34.43 -9.77 4.18
C ARG A 368 34.24 -8.74 3.06
N GLU A 369 33.01 -8.33 2.77
CA GLU A 369 32.72 -7.34 1.73
C GLU A 369 33.33 -5.96 2.01
N LEU A 370 33.25 -5.49 3.26
CA LEU A 370 33.85 -4.22 3.67
C LEU A 370 35.38 -4.27 3.58
N GLY A 371 35.99 -5.40 3.94
CA GLY A 371 37.43 -5.61 3.82
C GLY A 371 37.91 -5.51 2.37
N LEU A 372 37.21 -6.19 1.45
CA LEU A 372 37.47 -6.13 0.01
C LEU A 372 37.30 -4.71 -0.57
N ARG A 373 36.30 -3.94 -0.11
CA ARG A 373 36.06 -2.56 -0.55
C ARG A 373 36.97 -1.53 0.14
N SER A 374 37.62 -1.88 1.25
CA SER A 374 38.47 -0.97 2.02
C SER A 374 39.74 -0.58 1.25
N ARG A 375 40.22 0.64 1.48
CA ARG A 375 41.54 1.11 1.04
C ARG A 375 42.66 0.75 2.02
N ASP A 376 42.33 0.34 3.24
CA ASP A 376 43.30 -0.09 4.24
C ASP A 376 43.79 -1.53 3.94
N PRO A 377 45.09 -1.76 3.71
CA PRO A 377 45.63 -3.10 3.47
C PRO A 377 45.36 -4.08 4.62
N ARG A 378 45.25 -3.60 5.87
CA ARG A 378 44.98 -4.44 7.05
C ARG A 378 43.61 -5.08 6.96
N ALA A 379 42.61 -4.29 6.53
CA ALA A 379 41.23 -4.75 6.32
C ALA A 379 41.08 -5.73 5.13
N ARG A 380 42.13 -5.93 4.32
CA ARG A 380 42.15 -6.95 3.25
C ARG A 380 42.79 -8.27 3.70
N SER A 381 43.36 -8.33 4.91
CA SER A 381 43.96 -9.55 5.44
C SER A 381 42.88 -10.53 5.95
N PRO A 382 43.05 -11.86 5.79
CA PRO A 382 42.03 -12.84 6.20
C PRO A 382 41.69 -12.85 7.70
N GLY A 383 42.53 -12.24 8.55
CA GLY A 383 42.36 -12.16 10.00
C GLY A 383 42.02 -10.77 10.52
N TRP A 384 41.56 -9.84 9.67
CA TRP A 384 41.28 -8.46 10.08
C TRP A 384 40.11 -8.31 11.07
N PHE A 385 39.25 -9.32 11.13
CA PHE A 385 38.25 -9.53 12.17
C PHE A 385 38.31 -10.99 12.64
N SER A 386 38.12 -11.20 13.93
CA SER A 386 38.01 -12.51 14.56
C SER A 386 36.55 -12.94 14.76
N LYS A 387 36.34 -14.19 15.18
CA LYS A 387 35.02 -14.63 15.69
C LYS A 387 34.59 -13.80 16.90
N GLU A 388 35.54 -13.41 17.75
CA GLU A 388 35.25 -12.67 18.97
C GLU A 388 34.84 -11.21 18.67
N ASP A 389 35.38 -10.59 17.61
CA ASP A 389 34.93 -9.26 17.15
C ASP A 389 33.48 -9.28 16.64
N ILE A 390 33.06 -10.38 16.02
CA ILE A 390 31.66 -10.61 15.64
C ILE A 390 30.79 -10.82 16.88
N GLU A 391 31.22 -11.65 17.82
CA GLU A 391 30.43 -12.01 19.01
C GLU A 391 30.34 -10.88 20.05
N ARG A 392 31.32 -9.97 20.07
CA ARG A 392 31.29 -8.70 20.80
C ARG A 392 30.53 -7.58 20.07
N HIS A 393 30.11 -7.78 18.82
CA HIS A 393 29.42 -6.74 18.06
C HIS A 393 28.03 -6.46 18.67
N PRO A 394 27.58 -5.21 18.86
CA PRO A 394 26.33 -4.90 19.58
C PRO A 394 25.07 -5.56 19.01
N TYR A 395 25.05 -5.83 17.70
CA TYR A 395 23.93 -6.49 17.02
C TYR A 395 23.95 -8.02 17.12
N TYR A 396 25.04 -8.62 17.60
CA TYR A 396 25.19 -10.07 17.70
C TYR A 396 24.14 -10.74 18.61
N ARG A 397 23.66 -9.99 19.61
CA ARG A 397 22.57 -10.40 20.53
C ARG A 397 21.21 -9.78 20.19
N SER A 398 21.06 -9.15 19.02
CA SER A 398 19.75 -8.65 18.58
C SER A 398 18.92 -9.79 17.98
N SER A 399 17.59 -9.75 18.10
CA SER A 399 16.71 -10.77 17.47
C SER A 399 16.48 -10.53 15.97
N VAL A 400 17.28 -9.66 15.32
CA VAL A 400 16.96 -9.04 14.03
C VAL A 400 18.04 -9.36 12.99
N PRO A 401 17.98 -10.51 12.29
CA PRO A 401 18.98 -10.90 11.32
C PRO A 401 19.00 -10.05 10.04
N CYS A 402 17.90 -9.36 9.68
CA CYS A 402 17.70 -8.81 8.34
C CYS A 402 17.70 -7.27 8.23
N ALA A 403 18.04 -6.51 9.28
CA ALA A 403 17.83 -5.04 9.32
C ALA A 403 19.11 -4.18 9.37
N VAL A 404 20.29 -4.75 9.17
CA VAL A 404 21.52 -3.95 9.09
C VAL A 404 21.71 -3.48 7.63
N THR A 405 21.24 -2.26 7.35
CA THR A 405 21.63 -1.57 6.12
C THR A 405 23.13 -1.26 6.15
N SER A 406 23.78 -1.34 4.99
CA SER A 406 25.26 -1.23 4.90
C SER A 406 25.80 0.14 5.35
N ARG A 407 24.93 1.15 5.49
CA ARG A 407 25.24 2.48 6.07
C ARG A 407 25.68 2.45 7.55
N LEU A 408 25.17 1.53 8.37
CA LEU A 408 25.49 1.53 9.81
C LEU A 408 26.93 1.05 10.07
N VAL A 409 27.40 0.04 9.33
CA VAL A 409 28.78 -0.44 9.47
C VAL A 409 29.77 0.57 8.89
N TYR A 410 29.40 1.27 7.81
CA TYR A 410 30.22 2.35 7.22
C TYR A 410 30.41 3.56 8.16
N ARG A 411 29.42 3.87 9.00
CA ARG A 411 29.51 5.01 9.95
C ARG A 411 30.46 4.75 11.12
N LYS A 412 30.64 3.48 11.53
CA LYS A 412 31.61 3.09 12.58
C LYS A 412 33.02 2.83 12.07
N SER A 413 33.22 2.41 10.81
CA SER A 413 34.57 2.28 10.25
C SER A 413 35.32 3.63 10.15
N HIS A 414 34.60 4.75 10.27
CA HIS A 414 35.14 6.11 10.30
C HIS A 414 34.99 6.81 11.66
N SER A 415 34.44 6.16 12.69
CA SER A 415 34.35 6.72 14.05
C SER A 415 34.75 5.67 15.10
N HIS A 416 35.95 5.88 15.64
CA HIS A 416 36.63 5.06 16.66
C HIS A 416 37.01 3.63 16.24
N LEU A 417 38.16 3.53 15.57
CA LEU A 417 39.11 2.46 15.92
C LEU A 417 39.56 2.71 17.37
N PRO A 418 39.36 1.78 18.32
CA PRO A 418 40.07 1.85 19.59
C PRO A 418 41.56 1.64 19.31
N HIS A 419 42.43 2.43 19.96
CA HIS A 419 43.84 2.13 20.00
C HIS A 419 44.04 0.81 20.75
N ILE A 420 44.35 -0.25 20.01
CA ILE A 420 44.90 -1.48 20.56
C ILE A 420 46.41 -1.30 20.56
N SER A 421 46.96 -1.10 21.77
CA SER A 421 48.38 -1.12 22.11
C SER A 421 48.70 -2.40 22.87
#